data_AF-A0A7S1S1N0-F1
#
_entry.id   AF-A0A7S1S1N0-F1
#
_cell.length_a   1.000
_cell.length_b   1.000
_cell.length_c   1.000
_cell.angle_alpha   90.00
_cell.angle_beta   90.00
_cell.angle_gamma   90.00
#
_symmetry.space_group_name_H-M   'P 1'
#
loop_
_entity.id
_entity.type
_entity.pdbx_description
1 polymer ?
#
loop_
_entity_poly.entity_id
_entity_poly.type
_entity_poly.pdbx_seq_one_letter_code
_entity_poly.pdbx_strand_id
1 'polypeptide(L)'
;MELRRGVADAVEALHGLPHPALGFASGNFNALTTFLTVGCDQLLALSTASFCVREEGEFRQVNAKRGMELGFVGRLLPSQEGLLNACSSFMDQVIICSEEE
;
A
#
# COMPACT_ATOMS: atom_id res chain seq x y z
N MET A 1 -14.55 0.04 -18.06
CA MET A 1 -14.70 1.35 -17.36
C MET A 1 -14.95 1.18 -15.86
N GLU A 2 -15.55 0.07 -15.43
CA GLU A 2 -15.96 -0.18 -14.03
C GLU A 2 -14.79 -0.32 -13.06
N LEU A 3 -13.68 -0.97 -13.46
CA LEU A 3 -12.53 -1.20 -12.58
C LEU A 3 -11.86 0.10 -12.09
N ARG A 4 -11.77 1.12 -12.96
CA ARG A 4 -11.18 2.43 -12.59
C ARG A 4 -12.07 3.20 -11.62
N ARG A 5 -13.39 3.03 -11.75
CA ARG A 5 -14.36 3.64 -10.85
C ARG A 5 -14.31 2.97 -9.48
N GLY A 6 -14.28 1.64 -9.43
CA GLY A 6 -14.15 0.90 -8.18
C GLY A 6 -12.88 1.24 -7.39
N VAL A 7 -11.74 1.46 -8.07
CA VAL A 7 -10.50 1.91 -7.39
C VAL A 7 -10.62 3.34 -6.88
N ALA A 8 -11.22 4.25 -7.65
CA ALA A 8 -11.45 5.63 -7.19
C ALA A 8 -12.40 5.67 -5.99
N ASP A 9 -13.49 4.91 -6.04
CA ASP A 9 -14.46 4.79 -4.95
C ASP A 9 -13.81 4.18 -3.69
N ALA A 10 -12.90 3.21 -3.85
CA ALA A 10 -12.15 2.63 -2.73
C ALA A 10 -11.15 3.61 -2.10
N VAL A 11 -10.46 4.41 -2.92
CA VAL A 11 -9.57 5.47 -2.41
C VAL A 11 -10.38 6.56 -1.70
N GLU A 12 -11.53 6.96 -2.25
CA GLU A 12 -12.43 7.92 -1.62
C GLU A 12 -12.99 7.38 -0.30
N ALA A 13 -13.35 6.10 -0.25
CA ALA A 13 -13.78 5.44 0.98
C ALA A 13 -12.67 5.41 2.04
N LEU A 14 -11.41 5.15 1.64
CA LEU A 14 -10.25 5.19 2.54
C LEU A 14 -10.03 6.60 3.12
N HIS A 15 -10.08 7.64 2.29
CA HIS A 15 -9.96 9.03 2.74
C HIS A 15 -11.16 9.49 3.60
N GLY A 16 -12.33 8.88 3.41
CA GLY A 16 -13.54 9.17 4.17
C GLY A 16 -13.62 8.47 5.54
N LEU A 17 -12.63 7.65 5.89
CA LEU A 17 -12.62 6.95 7.17
C LEU A 17 -12.51 7.95 8.34
N PRO A 18 -13.27 7.75 9.43
CA PRO A 18 -13.20 8.61 10.61
C PRO A 18 -11.90 8.42 11.43
N HIS A 19 -11.05 7.48 11.03
CA HIS A 19 -9.76 7.16 11.68
C HIS A 19 -8.67 7.00 10.61
N PRO A 20 -7.40 7.24 10.95
CA PRO A 20 -6.29 7.08 10.03
C PRO A 20 -6.18 5.65 9.47
N ALA A 21 -6.02 5.52 8.16
CA ALA A 21 -5.80 4.26 7.48
C ALA A 21 -4.30 3.89 7.44
N LEU A 22 -3.97 2.73 8.00
CA LEU A 22 -2.63 2.15 7.93
C LEU A 22 -2.61 1.00 6.92
N GLY A 23 -1.82 1.15 5.85
CA GLY A 23 -1.61 0.13 4.82
C GLY A 23 -0.39 -0.75 5.11
N PHE A 24 -0.48 -2.01 4.73
CA PHE A 24 0.62 -2.98 4.83
C PHE A 24 0.87 -3.66 3.47
N ALA A 25 2.11 -3.60 3.00
CA ALA A 25 2.51 -4.15 1.71
C ALA A 25 3.59 -5.23 1.86
N SER A 26 3.30 -6.45 1.39
CA SER A 26 4.20 -7.61 1.54
C SER A 26 4.59 -8.29 0.22
N GLY A 27 3.89 -7.99 -0.88
CA GLY A 27 4.04 -8.64 -2.17
C GLY A 27 4.40 -7.69 -3.33
N ASN A 28 4.01 -8.10 -4.54
CA ASN A 28 4.22 -7.34 -5.76
C ASN A 28 2.92 -6.65 -6.17
N PHE A 29 2.92 -5.33 -6.21
CA PHE A 29 1.75 -4.53 -6.49
C PHE A 29 1.75 -4.07 -7.95
N ASN A 30 0.63 -4.28 -8.64
CA ASN A 30 0.38 -3.71 -9.95
C ASN A 30 0.00 -2.22 -9.82
N ALA A 31 -0.19 -1.53 -10.95
CA ALA A 31 -0.44 -0.08 -10.92
C ALA A 31 -1.72 0.30 -10.17
N LEU A 32 -2.75 -0.55 -10.20
CA LEU A 32 -4.03 -0.28 -9.54
C LEU A 32 -3.94 -0.52 -8.04
N THR A 33 -3.33 -1.62 -7.62
CA THR A 33 -3.15 -1.92 -6.19
C THR A 33 -2.14 -0.96 -5.54
N THR A 34 -1.13 -0.51 -6.30
CA THR A 34 -0.24 0.58 -5.86
C THR A 34 -1.04 1.88 -5.62
N PHE A 35 -1.99 2.22 -6.50
CA PHE A 35 -2.82 3.42 -6.34
C PHE A 35 -3.69 3.37 -5.06
N LEU A 36 -4.23 2.19 -4.73
CA LEU A 36 -4.95 1.97 -3.47
C LEU A 36 -4.06 2.20 -2.24
N THR A 37 -2.80 1.77 -2.28
CA THR A 37 -1.87 1.96 -1.14
C THR A 37 -1.53 3.42 -0.88
N VAL A 38 -1.65 4.30 -1.89
CA VAL A 38 -1.47 5.77 -1.73
C VAL A 38 -2.64 6.43 -1.01
N GLY A 39 -3.81 5.78 -0.99
CA GLY A 39 -4.98 6.27 -0.24
C GLY A 39 -4.89 6.05 1.27
N CYS A 40 -3.86 5.34 1.77
CA CYS A 40 -3.60 5.18 3.19
C CYS A 40 -2.85 6.41 3.75
N ASP A 41 -3.14 6.82 4.99
CA ASP A 41 -2.39 7.86 5.68
C ASP A 41 -0.92 7.47 5.91
N GLN A 42 -0.68 6.18 6.14
CA GLN A 42 0.66 5.61 6.22
C GLN A 42 0.72 4.25 5.53
N LEU A 43 1.84 3.96 4.87
CA LEU A 43 2.12 2.66 4.27
C LEU A 43 3.39 2.06 4.88
N LEU A 44 3.24 0.87 5.46
CA LEU A 44 4.32 0.01 5.92
C LEU A 44 4.59 -1.05 4.87
N ALA A 45 5.82 -1.19 4.41
CA ALA A 45 6.16 -2.15 3.36
C ALA A 45 7.30 -3.08 3.80
N LEU A 46 7.19 -4.37 3.48
CA LEU A 46 8.34 -5.27 3.54
C LEU A 46 9.43 -4.77 2.59
N SER A 47 10.69 -4.90 2.99
CA SER A 47 11.84 -4.56 2.14
C SER A 47 11.83 -5.31 0.80
N THR A 48 11.15 -6.47 0.74
CA THR A 48 10.97 -7.31 -0.45
C THR A 48 9.78 -6.91 -1.32
N ALA A 49 8.91 -6.01 -0.87
CA ALA A 49 7.74 -5.59 -1.65
C ALA A 49 8.14 -4.75 -2.87
N SER A 50 7.35 -4.83 -3.93
CA SER A 50 7.53 -4.04 -5.16
C SER A 50 6.23 -3.38 -5.61
N PHE A 51 6.33 -2.23 -6.27
CA PHE A 51 5.22 -1.38 -6.66
C PHE A 51 5.37 -0.92 -8.10
N CYS A 52 4.31 -1.01 -8.88
CA CYS A 52 4.28 -0.48 -10.23
C CYS A 52 3.89 1.01 -10.19
N VAL A 53 4.87 1.88 -10.44
CA VAL A 53 4.70 3.34 -10.42
C VAL A 53 4.88 3.93 -11.81
N ARG A 54 4.36 5.14 -12.02
CA ARG A 54 4.60 5.90 -13.26
C ARG A 54 5.76 6.86 -13.05
N GLU A 55 6.93 6.52 -13.59
CA GLU A 55 8.12 7.39 -13.61
C GLU A 55 8.43 7.76 -15.07
N GLU A 56 8.70 9.04 -15.33
CA GLU A 56 9.07 9.54 -16.67
C GLU A 56 8.04 9.23 -17.77
N GLY A 57 6.78 9.03 -17.39
CA GLY A 57 5.68 8.73 -18.30
C GLY A 57 5.43 7.24 -18.55
N GLU A 58 6.33 6.35 -18.10
CA GLU A 58 6.22 4.89 -18.23
C GLU A 58 5.90 4.21 -16.90
N PHE A 59 5.22 3.06 -16.97
CA PHE A 59 4.99 2.21 -15.80
C PHE A 59 6.21 1.31 -15.57
N ARG A 60 6.79 1.36 -14.37
CA ARG A 60 7.97 0.59 -13.98
C ARG A 60 7.76 -0.01 -12.59
N GLN A 61 8.33 -1.20 -12.39
CA GLN A 61 8.39 -1.82 -11.07
C GLN A 61 9.52 -1.19 -10.25
N VAL A 62 9.20 -0.75 -9.04
CA VAL A 62 10.16 -0.20 -8.07
C VAL A 62 10.07 -0.96 -6.76
N ASN A 63 11.19 -1.15 -6.06
CA ASN A 63 11.16 -1.80 -4.75
C ASN A 63 10.65 -0.84 -3.66
N ALA A 64 10.30 -1.39 -2.50
CA ALA A 64 9.80 -0.61 -1.37
C ALA A 64 10.75 0.51 -0.92
N LYS A 65 12.07 0.30 -1.04
CA LYS A 65 13.06 1.35 -0.74
C LYS A 65 12.90 2.56 -1.67
N ARG A 66 12.77 2.32 -2.98
CA ARG A 66 12.47 3.39 -3.94
C ARG A 66 11.10 4.02 -3.67
N GLY A 67 10.11 3.23 -3.25
CA GLY A 67 8.82 3.77 -2.81
C GLY A 67 8.90 4.71 -1.61
N MET A 68 9.84 4.48 -0.70
CA MET A 68 10.14 5.37 0.43
C MET A 68 10.82 6.66 -0.04
N GLU A 69 11.76 6.56 -0.99
CA GLU A 69 12.39 7.73 -1.63
C GLU A 69 11.39 8.59 -2.41
N LEU A 70 10.35 7.96 -2.98
CA LEU A 70 9.23 8.61 -3.65
C LEU A 70 8.15 9.15 -2.69
N GLY A 71 8.27 8.84 -1.38
CA GLY A 71 7.45 9.42 -0.32
C GLY A 71 6.12 8.74 -0.04
N PHE A 72 5.78 7.64 -0.71
CA PHE A 72 4.51 6.92 -0.46
C PHE A 72 4.67 5.72 0.48
N VAL A 73 5.90 5.22 0.70
CA VAL A 73 6.18 4.24 1.77
C VAL A 73 6.71 4.97 2.99
N GLY A 74 5.99 4.91 4.11
CA GLY A 74 6.37 5.59 5.35
C GLY A 74 7.46 4.85 6.14
N ARG A 75 7.47 3.51 6.09
CA ARG A 75 8.48 2.72 6.78
C ARG A 75 8.69 1.34 6.15
N LEU A 76 9.96 0.95 6.11
CA LEU A 76 10.40 -0.38 5.70
C LEU A 76 10.41 -1.35 6.88
N LEU A 77 9.89 -2.55 6.64
CA LEU A 77 9.85 -3.64 7.58
C LEU A 77 10.80 -4.75 7.10
N PRO A 78 11.64 -5.30 8.00
CA PRO A 78 12.68 -6.26 7.61
C PRO A 78 12.15 -7.68 7.36
N SER A 79 10.97 -8.02 7.88
CA SER A 79 10.38 -9.36 7.78
C SER A 79 8.86 -9.34 7.96
N GLN A 80 8.18 -10.40 7.53
CA GLN A 80 6.75 -10.62 7.79
C GLN A 80 6.43 -10.61 9.29
N GLU A 81 7.33 -11.09 10.14
CA GLU A 81 7.16 -11.02 11.60
C GLU A 81 7.13 -9.56 12.09
N GLY A 82 7.98 -8.70 11.53
CA GLY A 82 7.94 -7.26 11.78
C GLY A 82 6.63 -6.61 11.34
N LEU A 83 6.00 -7.14 10.29
CA LEU A 83 4.68 -6.71 9.82
C LEU A 83 3.57 -7.16 10.76
N LEU A 84 3.55 -8.41 11.18
CA LEU A 84 2.59 -8.93 12.16
C LEU A 84 2.68 -8.20 13.51
N ASN A 85 3.90 -7.88 13.96
CA ASN A 85 4.12 -7.11 15.18
C ASN A 85 3.69 -5.64 15.06
N ALA A 86 3.81 -5.05 13.87
CA ALA A 86 3.24 -3.74 13.62
C ALA A 86 1.71 -3.81 13.64
N CYS A 87 1.09 -4.77 12.94
CA CYS A 87 -0.36 -4.99 12.93
C CYS A 87 -0.93 -5.27 14.33
N SER A 88 -0.23 -6.04 15.17
CA SER A 88 -0.69 -6.39 16.52
C SER A 88 -0.80 -5.18 17.46
N SER A 89 -0.06 -4.11 17.17
CA SER A 89 -0.16 -2.83 17.88
C SER A 89 -1.38 -1.99 17.45
N PHE A 90 -2.05 -2.37 16.35
CA PHE A 90 -3.17 -1.65 15.73
C PHE A 90 -4.42 -2.53 15.52
N MET A 91 -4.59 -3.64 16.25
CA MET A 91 -5.61 -4.68 15.98
C MET A 91 -7.05 -4.18 15.84
N ASP A 92 -7.39 -2.99 16.34
CA ASP A 92 -8.73 -2.41 16.21
C ASP A 92 -8.98 -1.71 14.85
N GLN A 93 -7.98 -1.57 13.97
CA GLN A 93 -8.04 -0.70 12.77
C GLN A 93 -7.39 -1.27 11.49
N VAL A 94 -7.08 -2.58 11.43
CA VAL A 94 -6.33 -3.14 10.28
C VAL A 94 -7.28 -3.55 9.13
N ILE A 95 -7.14 -2.89 7.97
CA ILE A 95 -7.68 -3.38 6.69
C ILE A 95 -6.56 -4.18 6.01
N ILE A 96 -6.70 -5.51 5.95
CA ILE A 96 -5.78 -6.38 5.21
C ILE A 96 -6.31 -6.52 3.78
N CYS A 97 -5.63 -5.92 2.81
CA CYS A 97 -5.87 -6.18 1.39
C CYS A 97 -4.85 -7.20 0.89
N SER A 98 -5.28 -8.45 0.68
CA SER A 98 -4.53 -9.45 -0.09
C SER A 98 -5.15 -9.61 -1.47
N GLU A 99 -4.32 -9.78 -2.52
CA GLU A 99 -4.82 -10.37 -3.77
C GLU A 99 -5.19 -11.83 -3.46
N GLU A 100 -6.46 -12.20 -3.61
CA GLU A 100 -6.84 -13.62 -3.77
C GLU A 100 -6.41 -14.03 -5.19
N GLU A 101 -5.65 -15.14 -5.29
CA GLU A 101 -5.24 -15.79 -6.55
C GLU A 101 -6.43 -16.26 -7.40
#